data_AF-A0A2V3DRN5-F1
#
_entry.id   AF-A0A2V3DRN5-F1
#
_cell.length_a   1.000
_cell.length_b   1.000
_cell.length_c   1.000
_cell.angle_alpha   90.00
_cell.angle_beta   90.00
_cell.angle_gamma   90.00
#
_symmetry.space_group_name_H-M   'P 1'
#
loop_
_entity.id
_entity.type
_entity.pdbx_description
1 polymer ?
#
loop_
_entity_poly.entity_id
_entity_poly.type
_entity_poly.pdbx_seq_one_letter_code
_entity_poly.pdbx_strand_id
1 'polypeptide(L)'
;MMVVGSPDQAGTALLAGEIPCPHCSTPLRPHGHSRHRTVRGLGQERLTVQRRRARCADCGHTQFLLPAALALRRVRRWLRRVPDTHVHWLKQQAVKHAFRLNPDKLVRPKQWLSLLGWHLNIFAGAALAFNHRASVELPPWTVIGHFTRDNILSPPLHT
;
A
#
# COMPACT_ATOMS: atom_id res chain seq x y z
N MET A 1 6.86 11.25 -1.06
CA MET A 1 6.79 10.90 0.38
C MET A 1 7.46 9.56 0.56
N MET A 2 8.22 9.36 1.62
CA MET A 2 8.97 8.13 1.90
C MET A 2 8.49 7.50 3.21
N VAL A 3 8.29 6.19 3.23
CA VAL A 3 7.91 5.45 4.45
C VAL A 3 9.19 5.01 5.16
N VAL A 4 9.25 5.21 6.47
CA VAL A 4 10.39 4.85 7.32
C VAL A 4 9.92 3.97 8.48
N GLY A 5 10.74 3.00 8.88
CA GLY A 5 10.41 2.08 9.98
C GLY A 5 10.25 2.80 11.32
N SER A 6 11.29 3.53 11.73
CA SER A 6 11.31 4.36 12.94
C SER A 6 11.58 5.84 12.59
N PRO A 7 10.80 6.79 13.13
CA PRO A 7 11.05 8.21 12.94
C PRO A 7 12.40 8.67 13.51
N ASP A 8 12.83 8.10 14.65
CA ASP A 8 14.08 8.50 15.32
C ASP A 8 15.30 8.02 14.53
N GLN A 9 15.32 6.75 14.13
CA GLN A 9 16.37 6.20 13.26
C GLN A 9 16.44 6.94 11.93
N ALA A 10 15.29 7.26 11.33
CA ALA A 10 15.24 8.06 10.12
C ALA A 10 15.74 9.50 10.33
N GLY A 11 15.58 10.05 11.53
CA GLY A 11 16.16 11.33 11.92
C GLY A 11 17.68 11.29 11.93
N THR A 12 18.25 10.26 12.55
CA THR A 12 19.71 10.03 12.61
C THR A 12 20.29 9.81 11.22
N ALA A 13 19.71 8.90 10.42
CA ALA A 13 20.15 8.63 9.05
C ALA A 13 20.05 9.88 8.15
N LEU A 14 19.02 10.72 8.36
CA LEU A 14 18.88 11.98 7.63
C LEU A 14 19.98 12.99 8.02
N LEU A 15 20.37 13.04 9.29
CA LEU A 15 21.46 13.91 9.75
C LEU A 15 22.82 13.41 9.23
N ALA A 16 23.01 12.09 9.17
CA ALA A 16 24.20 11.46 8.61
C ALA A 16 24.29 11.57 7.07
N GLY A 17 23.21 11.97 6.38
CA GLY A 17 23.18 12.06 4.92
C GLY A 17 23.03 10.71 4.23
N GLU A 18 22.52 9.70 4.93
CA GLU A 18 22.40 8.32 4.45
C GLU A 18 21.10 8.06 3.68
N ILE A 19 20.16 9.01 3.69
CA ILE A 19 18.88 8.87 2.99
C ILE A 19 19.00 9.48 1.59
N PRO A 20 19.05 8.67 0.51
CA PRO A 20 19.18 9.18 -0.85
C PRO A 20 17.87 9.82 -1.34
N CYS A 21 17.99 10.80 -2.23
CA CYS A 21 16.84 11.35 -2.92
C CYS A 21 16.27 10.30 -3.89
N PRO A 22 14.96 10.00 -3.87
CA PRO A 22 14.37 9.03 -4.80
C PRO A 22 14.32 9.52 -6.25
N HIS A 23 14.75 10.77 -6.53
CA HIS A 23 14.73 11.35 -7.86
C HIS A 23 16.12 11.44 -8.50
N CYS A 24 17.13 11.88 -7.75
CA CYS A 24 18.50 12.07 -8.25
C CYS A 24 19.57 11.38 -7.39
N SER A 25 19.16 10.57 -6.41
CA SER A 25 20.03 9.81 -5.50
C SER A 25 20.92 10.64 -4.54
N THR A 26 21.07 11.94 -4.77
CA THR A 26 21.80 12.84 -3.86
C THR A 26 21.23 12.80 -2.43
N PRO A 27 22.07 12.79 -1.38
CA PRO A 27 21.62 12.80 0.01
C PRO A 27 20.59 13.89 0.32
N LEU A 28 19.52 13.48 0.98
CA LEU A 28 18.53 14.41 1.51
C LEU A 28 19.06 15.13 2.74
N ARG A 29 18.68 16.40 2.91
CA ARG A 29 19.01 17.22 4.08
C ARG A 29 17.77 17.54 4.91
N PRO A 30 17.90 17.73 6.22
CA PRO A 30 16.81 18.23 7.06
C PRO A 30 16.17 19.51 6.53
N HIS A 31 14.84 19.56 6.49
CA HIS A 31 14.06 20.72 6.04
C HIS A 31 12.94 21.10 7.04
N GLY A 32 13.20 20.81 8.31
CA GLY A 32 12.29 21.05 9.43
C GLY A 32 11.20 19.97 9.57
N HIS A 33 10.10 20.36 10.20
CA HIS A 33 9.01 19.44 10.57
C HIS A 33 7.66 19.95 10.07
N SER A 34 6.74 19.02 9.77
CA SER A 34 5.34 19.36 9.55
C SER A 34 4.69 19.89 10.83
N ARG A 35 3.52 20.51 10.69
CA ARG A 35 2.64 20.75 11.85
C ARG A 35 2.32 19.43 12.55
N HIS A 36 2.22 19.47 13.88
CA HIS A 36 1.67 18.37 14.67
C HIS A 36 0.25 18.07 14.19
N ARG A 37 -0.07 16.78 14.09
CA ARG A 37 -1.44 16.34 13.86
C ARG A 37 -1.73 15.13 14.72
N THR A 38 -2.84 15.18 15.43
CA THR A 38 -3.42 13.99 16.08
C THR A 38 -4.20 13.21 15.05
N VAL A 39 -3.92 11.91 14.98
CA VAL A 39 -4.49 11.01 14.00
C VAL A 39 -4.94 9.73 14.68
N ARG A 40 -5.97 9.08 14.14
CA ARG A 40 -6.34 7.74 14.61
C ARG A 40 -5.29 6.73 14.12
N GLY A 41 -4.70 5.99 15.04
CA GLY A 41 -3.77 4.89 14.81
C GLY A 41 -4.47 3.61 14.34
N LEU A 42 -3.83 2.47 14.54
CA LEU A 42 -4.50 1.17 14.38
C LEU A 42 -5.41 0.96 15.61
N GLY A 43 -6.68 0.63 15.40
CA GLY A 43 -7.67 0.52 16.49
C GLY A 43 -8.27 1.87 16.92
N GLN A 44 -8.54 2.02 18.22
CA GLN A 44 -9.08 3.23 18.87
C GLN A 44 -7.99 4.23 19.31
N GLU A 45 -6.71 3.89 19.16
CA GLU A 45 -5.60 4.72 19.62
C GLU A 45 -5.50 6.04 18.84
N ARG A 46 -5.16 7.14 19.55
CA ARG A 46 -4.85 8.43 18.95
C ARG A 46 -3.35 8.68 19.02
N LEU A 47 -2.73 8.82 17.85
CA LEU A 47 -1.31 9.11 17.70
C LEU A 47 -1.13 10.60 17.37
N THR A 48 -0.35 11.32 18.16
CA THR A 48 0.10 12.67 17.77
C THR A 48 1.40 12.55 16.99
N VAL A 49 1.40 13.02 15.75
CA VAL A 49 2.53 12.84 14.84
C VAL A 49 3.02 14.15 14.27
N GLN A 50 4.34 14.30 14.24
CA GLN A 50 5.05 15.36 13.55
C GLN A 50 5.97 14.71 12.52
N ARG A 51 5.76 14.98 11.23
CA ARG A 51 6.55 14.34 10.16
C ARG A 51 7.80 15.16 9.92
N ARG A 52 8.96 14.50 9.89
CA ARG A 52 10.21 15.12 9.43
C ARG A 52 10.11 15.44 7.94
N ARG A 53 10.50 16.64 7.55
CA ARG A 53 10.69 17.02 6.14
C ARG A 53 12.17 16.92 5.81
N ALA A 54 12.43 16.39 4.63
CA ALA A 54 13.75 16.26 4.05
C ALA A 54 13.72 16.89 2.66
N ARG A 55 14.73 17.67 2.28
CA ARG A 55 14.82 18.31 0.97
C ARG A 55 16.12 17.91 0.31
N CYS A 56 16.06 17.55 -0.96
CA CYS A 56 17.26 17.32 -1.74
C CYS A 56 17.97 18.65 -1.96
N ALA A 57 19.28 18.69 -1.69
CA ALA A 57 20.09 19.89 -1.91
C ALA A 57 20.31 20.18 -3.41
N ASP A 58 20.17 19.15 -4.25
CA ASP A 58 20.39 19.21 -5.69
C ASP A 58 19.08 19.50 -6.44
N CYS A 59 18.19 18.50 -6.60
CA CYS A 59 16.93 18.70 -7.33
C CYS A 59 15.83 19.46 -6.56
N GLY A 60 16.08 19.87 -5.31
CA GLY A 60 15.12 20.65 -4.51
C GLY A 60 13.85 19.91 -4.06
N HIS A 61 13.67 18.64 -4.44
CA HIS A 61 12.47 17.87 -4.13
C HIS A 61 12.31 17.63 -2.62
N THR A 62 11.10 17.83 -2.10
CA THR A 62 10.81 17.66 -0.66
C THR A 62 10.13 16.32 -0.38
N GLN A 63 10.76 15.52 0.47
CA GLN A 63 10.20 14.29 1.02
C GLN A 63 9.66 14.52 2.43
N PHE A 64 8.52 13.90 2.71
CA PHE A 64 8.07 13.69 4.09
C PHE A 64 8.49 12.29 4.51
N LEU A 65 9.20 12.17 5.64
CA LEU A 65 9.50 10.88 6.24
C LEU A 65 8.29 10.48 7.10
N LEU A 66 7.60 9.43 6.65
CA LEU A 66 6.38 8.95 7.29
C LEU A 66 6.68 7.67 8.08
N PRO A 67 6.42 7.64 9.39
CA PRO A 67 6.48 6.41 10.18
C PRO A 67 5.58 5.32 9.58
N ALA A 68 6.06 4.08 9.53
CA ALA A 68 5.34 2.93 9.00
C ALA A 68 3.98 2.70 9.68
N ALA A 69 3.86 3.01 10.98
CA ALA A 69 2.60 2.99 11.71
C ALA A 69 1.48 3.85 11.07
N LEU A 70 1.85 4.90 10.33
CA LEU A 70 0.90 5.76 9.62
C LEU A 70 0.60 5.29 8.18
N ALA A 71 1.40 4.38 7.62
CA ALA A 71 1.24 3.90 6.25
C ALA A 71 -0.10 3.18 6.07
N LEU A 72 -0.48 2.33 7.03
CA LEU A 72 -1.76 1.62 7.02
C LEU A 72 -2.96 2.55 7.01
N ARG A 73 -2.90 3.71 7.71
CA ARG A 73 -3.98 4.71 7.66
C ARG A 73 -4.10 5.35 6.28
N ARG A 74 -2.97 5.59 5.63
CA ARG A 74 -2.95 6.16 4.28
C ARG A 74 -3.50 5.17 3.26
N VAL A 75 -3.10 3.90 3.35
CA VAL A 75 -3.71 2.82 2.57
C VAL A 75 -5.21 2.78 2.84
N ARG A 76 -5.67 2.72 4.09
CA ARG A 76 -7.11 2.78 4.43
C ARG A 76 -7.84 4.01 3.87
N ARG A 77 -7.18 5.17 3.78
CA ARG A 77 -7.74 6.37 3.15
C ARG A 77 -7.83 6.22 1.63
N TRP A 78 -6.82 5.63 1.00
CA TRP A 78 -6.85 5.31 -0.42
C TRP A 78 -7.95 4.30 -0.71
N LEU A 79 -8.03 3.20 0.05
CA LEU A 79 -9.09 2.19 -0.06
C LEU A 79 -10.49 2.82 0.08
N ARG A 80 -10.68 3.76 1.03
CA ARG A 80 -11.95 4.50 1.18
C ARG A 80 -12.30 5.44 0.03
N ARG A 81 -11.32 5.80 -0.80
CA ARG A 81 -11.50 6.67 -1.96
C ARG A 81 -11.66 5.89 -3.26
N VAL A 82 -11.52 4.56 -3.21
CA VAL A 82 -11.77 3.72 -4.37
C VAL A 82 -13.26 3.83 -4.73
N PRO A 83 -13.62 4.24 -5.96
CA PRO A 83 -15.01 4.33 -6.38
C PRO A 83 -15.70 2.97 -6.33
N ASP A 84 -16.99 2.93 -5.99
CA ASP A 84 -17.75 1.68 -5.94
C ASP A 84 -17.74 0.95 -7.29
N THR A 85 -17.76 1.70 -8.41
CA THR A 85 -17.62 1.15 -9.76
C THR A 85 -16.32 0.36 -9.94
N HIS A 86 -15.21 0.84 -9.38
CA HIS A 86 -13.94 0.13 -9.41
C HIS A 86 -13.94 -1.10 -8.49
N VAL A 87 -14.59 -1.01 -7.33
CA VAL A 87 -14.78 -2.18 -6.45
C VAL A 87 -15.61 -3.27 -7.14
N HIS A 88 -16.63 -2.91 -7.92
CA HIS A 88 -17.40 -3.85 -8.73
C HIS A 88 -16.58 -4.47 -9.85
N TRP A 89 -15.71 -3.71 -10.50
CA TRP A 89 -14.78 -4.27 -11.49
C TRP A 89 -13.79 -5.26 -10.84
N LEU A 90 -13.21 -4.91 -9.68
CA LEU A 90 -12.35 -5.80 -8.91
C LEU A 90 -13.07 -7.09 -8.50
N LYS A 91 -14.35 -7.00 -8.13
CA LYS A 91 -15.22 -8.16 -7.87
C LYS A 91 -15.28 -9.10 -9.06
N GLN A 92 -15.55 -8.56 -10.25
CA GLN A 92 -15.67 -9.37 -11.47
C GLN A 92 -14.36 -10.10 -11.77
N GLN A 93 -13.21 -9.44 -11.64
CA GLN A 93 -11.91 -10.09 -11.82
C GLN A 93 -11.67 -11.17 -10.75
N ALA A 94 -11.95 -10.88 -9.47
CA ALA A 94 -11.77 -11.84 -8.38
C ALA A 94 -12.55 -13.14 -8.62
N VAL A 95 -13.84 -13.02 -8.96
CA VAL A 95 -14.70 -14.17 -9.26
C VAL A 95 -14.22 -14.93 -10.49
N LYS A 96 -13.89 -14.23 -11.57
CA LYS A 96 -13.40 -14.83 -12.82
C LYS A 96 -12.14 -15.67 -12.61
N HIS A 97 -11.17 -15.15 -11.84
CA HIS A 97 -9.93 -15.86 -11.56
C HIS A 97 -10.13 -17.00 -10.55
N ALA A 98 -10.89 -16.79 -9.48
CA ALA A 98 -11.20 -17.84 -8.52
C ALA A 98 -11.94 -19.00 -9.20
N PHE A 99 -12.95 -18.73 -10.01
CA PHE A 99 -13.70 -19.77 -10.72
C PHE A 99 -12.81 -20.63 -11.63
N ARG A 100 -11.89 -20.01 -12.39
CA ARG A 100 -10.95 -20.75 -13.26
C ARG A 100 -9.94 -21.60 -12.50
N LEU A 101 -9.44 -21.07 -11.37
CA LEU A 101 -8.28 -21.62 -10.67
C LEU A 101 -8.65 -22.57 -9.53
N ASN A 102 -9.72 -22.29 -8.80
CA ASN A 102 -10.28 -23.18 -7.81
C ASN A 102 -11.65 -22.64 -7.36
N PRO A 103 -12.76 -23.15 -7.92
CA PRO A 103 -14.10 -22.66 -7.60
C PRO A 103 -14.47 -22.88 -6.12
N ASP A 104 -13.86 -23.85 -5.42
CA ASP A 104 -14.12 -24.09 -4.00
C ASP A 104 -13.73 -22.90 -3.12
N LYS A 105 -12.84 -22.01 -3.59
CA LYS A 105 -12.50 -20.77 -2.89
C LYS A 105 -13.68 -19.79 -2.81
N LEU A 106 -14.71 -19.96 -3.62
CA LEU A 106 -15.95 -19.19 -3.56
C LEU A 106 -16.95 -19.75 -2.55
N VAL A 107 -16.75 -20.99 -2.09
CA VAL A 107 -17.61 -21.65 -1.11
C VAL A 107 -17.14 -21.22 0.29
N ARG A 108 -17.81 -20.21 0.86
CA ARG A 108 -17.55 -19.63 2.19
C ARG A 108 -16.20 -18.92 2.35
N PRO A 109 -15.91 -17.86 1.58
CA PRO A 109 -14.77 -17.00 1.88
C PRO A 109 -14.92 -16.44 3.31
N LYS A 110 -13.82 -16.41 4.07
CA LYS A 110 -13.76 -15.73 5.38
C LYS A 110 -14.28 -14.31 5.19
N GLN A 111 -15.36 -13.97 5.88
CA GLN A 111 -16.01 -12.67 5.71
C GLN A 111 -15.13 -11.56 6.29
N TRP A 112 -14.83 -10.56 5.47
CA TRP A 112 -14.08 -9.37 5.89
C TRP A 112 -15.01 -8.16 5.97
N LEU A 113 -14.75 -7.26 6.93
CA LEU A 113 -15.58 -6.10 7.27
C LEU A 113 -15.80 -5.06 6.14
N SER A 114 -15.13 -5.19 5.00
CA SER A 114 -15.29 -4.28 3.85
C SER A 114 -15.40 -5.04 2.55
N LEU A 115 -16.17 -4.49 1.60
CA LEU A 115 -16.37 -5.09 0.28
C LEU A 115 -15.04 -5.27 -0.46
N LEU A 116 -14.12 -4.30 -0.39
CA LEU A 116 -12.78 -4.45 -0.96
C LEU A 116 -11.96 -5.56 -0.26
N GLY A 117 -11.99 -5.61 1.08
CA GLY A 117 -11.29 -6.64 1.85
C GLY A 117 -11.78 -8.04 1.51
N TRP A 118 -13.09 -8.20 1.27
CA TRP A 118 -13.68 -9.44 0.79
C TRP A 118 -13.08 -9.87 -0.56
N HIS A 119 -13.00 -8.97 -1.54
CA HIS A 119 -12.45 -9.29 -2.86
C HIS A 119 -10.95 -9.58 -2.82
N LEU A 120 -10.18 -8.85 -2.01
CA LEU A 120 -8.76 -9.14 -1.79
C LEU A 120 -8.56 -10.53 -1.17
N ASN A 121 -9.45 -10.97 -0.29
CA ASN A 121 -9.39 -12.32 0.29
C ASN A 121 -9.66 -13.42 -0.76
N ILE A 122 -10.61 -13.19 -1.68
CA ILE A 122 -10.84 -14.10 -2.82
C ILE A 122 -9.60 -14.13 -3.74
N PHE A 123 -9.03 -12.97 -4.05
CA PHE A 123 -7.80 -12.87 -4.85
C PHE A 123 -6.62 -13.60 -4.22
N ALA A 124 -6.43 -13.50 -2.90
CA ALA A 124 -5.41 -14.25 -2.18
C ALA A 124 -5.61 -15.76 -2.33
N GLY A 125 -6.86 -16.24 -2.21
CA GLY A 125 -7.20 -17.65 -2.45
C GLY A 125 -6.89 -18.11 -3.88
N ALA A 126 -7.20 -17.27 -4.87
CA ALA A 126 -6.90 -17.54 -6.28
C ALA A 126 -5.39 -17.53 -6.56
N ALA A 127 -4.63 -16.61 -5.97
CA ALA A 127 -3.18 -16.52 -6.10
C ALA A 127 -2.47 -17.76 -5.54
N LEU A 128 -2.90 -18.24 -4.37
CA LEU A 128 -2.37 -19.48 -3.80
C LEU A 128 -2.68 -20.70 -4.68
N ALA A 129 -3.88 -20.78 -5.25
CA ALA A 129 -4.25 -21.85 -6.17
C ALA A 129 -3.45 -21.78 -7.49
N PHE A 130 -3.17 -20.58 -8.00
CA PHE A 130 -2.30 -20.37 -9.15
C PHE A 130 -0.89 -20.87 -8.89
N ASN A 131 -0.27 -20.42 -7.80
CA ASN A 131 1.07 -20.86 -7.40
C ASN A 131 1.18 -22.38 -7.29
N HIS A 132 0.19 -22.99 -6.63
CA HIS A 132 0.13 -24.44 -6.49
C HIS A 132 0.00 -25.15 -7.85
N ARG A 133 -0.87 -24.67 -8.75
CA ARG A 133 -1.06 -25.28 -10.09
C ARG A 133 0.15 -25.09 -11.00
N ALA A 134 0.80 -23.93 -10.93
CA ALA A 134 1.95 -23.58 -11.76
C ALA A 134 3.28 -24.05 -11.16
N SER A 135 3.29 -24.60 -9.95
CA SER A 135 4.51 -24.98 -9.21
C SER A 135 5.51 -23.81 -9.07
N VAL A 136 4.99 -22.62 -8.78
CA VAL A 136 5.79 -21.39 -8.59
C VAL A 136 5.54 -20.77 -7.21
N GLU A 137 6.58 -20.16 -6.63
CA GLU A 137 6.49 -19.46 -5.34
C GLU A 137 6.51 -17.93 -5.51
N LEU A 138 5.51 -17.42 -6.22
CA LEU A 138 5.36 -15.96 -6.34
C LEU A 138 4.69 -15.38 -5.09
N PRO A 139 5.12 -14.22 -4.59
CA PRO A 139 4.37 -13.51 -3.56
C PRO A 139 2.92 -13.29 -4.02
N PRO A 140 1.89 -13.51 -3.17
CA PRO A 140 0.50 -13.35 -3.58
C PRO A 140 0.22 -12.00 -4.25
N TRP A 141 0.85 -10.92 -3.78
CA TRP A 141 0.71 -9.59 -4.37
C TRP A 141 1.18 -9.51 -5.83
N THR A 142 2.20 -10.26 -6.22
CA THR A 142 2.68 -10.33 -7.61
C THR A 142 1.61 -10.92 -8.52
N VAL A 143 0.99 -12.03 -8.08
CA VAL A 143 -0.06 -12.71 -8.83
C VAL A 143 -1.34 -11.87 -8.87
N ILE A 144 -1.69 -11.20 -7.77
CA ILE A 144 -2.84 -10.30 -7.72
C ILE A 144 -2.62 -9.08 -8.62
N GLY A 145 -1.41 -8.51 -8.64
CA GLY A 145 -1.02 -7.45 -9.59
C GLY A 145 -1.26 -7.90 -11.02
N HIS A 146 -0.79 -9.11 -11.38
CA HIS A 146 -1.04 -9.69 -12.69
C HIS A 146 -2.54 -9.86 -13.01
N PHE A 147 -3.34 -10.43 -12.10
CA PHE A 147 -4.80 -10.59 -12.29
C PHE A 147 -5.54 -9.26 -12.46
N THR A 148 -5.03 -8.21 -11.84
CA THR A 148 -5.65 -6.88 -11.85
C THR A 148 -4.97 -5.93 -12.84
N ARG A 149 -3.98 -6.40 -13.62
CA ARG A 149 -3.16 -5.56 -14.49
C ARG A 149 -2.62 -4.32 -13.75
N ASP A 150 -2.16 -4.54 -12.52
CA ASP A 150 -1.66 -3.53 -11.58
C ASP A 150 -2.66 -2.42 -11.18
N ASN A 151 -3.95 -2.58 -11.52
CA ASN A 151 -5.02 -1.64 -11.21
C ASN A 151 -5.79 -2.04 -9.94
N ILE A 152 -5.08 -2.27 -8.84
CA ILE A 152 -5.70 -2.61 -7.54
C ILE A 152 -6.29 -1.37 -6.85
N LEU A 153 -5.63 -0.22 -7.01
CA LEU A 153 -5.95 1.01 -6.27
C LEU A 153 -6.44 2.16 -7.17
N SER A 154 -6.23 2.05 -8.47
CA SER A 154 -6.62 3.05 -9.47
C SER A 154 -7.49 2.35 -10.52
N PRO A 155 -8.60 2.97 -10.96
CA PRO A 155 -9.30 2.48 -12.14
C PRO A 155 -8.33 2.42 -13.32
N PRO A 156 -8.43 1.39 -14.19
CA PRO A 156 -7.72 1.43 -15.45
C PRO A 156 -8.09 2.75 -16.13
N LEU A 157 -7.08 3.54 -16.51
CA LEU A 157 -7.30 4.72 -17.33
C LEU A 157 -8.04 4.23 -18.57
N HIS A 158 -9.31 4.59 -18.70
CA HIS A 158 -10.06 4.33 -19.91
C HIS A 158 -9.33 5.07 -21.04
N THR A 159 -8.62 4.33 -21.89
CA THR A 159 -8.30 4.74 -23.26
C THR A 159 -9.54 4.62 -24.11
#